data_AF-A0A1Y0B9Z7-F1
#
_entry.id   AF-A0A1Y0B9Z7-F1
#
_cell.length_a   1.000
_cell.length_b   1.000
_cell.length_c   1.000
_cell.angle_alpha   90.00
_cell.angle_beta   90.00
_cell.angle_gamma   90.00
#
_symmetry.space_group_name_H-M   'P 1'
#
loop_
_entity.id
_entity.type
_entity.pdbx_description
1 polymer ?
#
loop_
_entity_poly.entity_id
_entity_poly.type
_entity_poly.pdbx_seq_one_letter_code
_entity_poly.pdbx_strand_id
1 'polypeptide(L)'
;MLPDSAAPFLRHIGIYAYRAGFLRQFAALPPGRLERTESLEQLRALEAGFRIAVALTPVAFPPGVDTLEDLERAQRHLDGLA
;
A
#
# COMPACT_ATOMS: atom_id res chain seq x y z
N MET A 1 10.94 -10.67 -20.82
CA MET A 1 11.27 -9.35 -21.37
C MET A 1 10.03 -8.48 -21.20
N LEU A 2 10.02 -7.59 -20.21
CA LEU A 2 8.93 -6.60 -20.10
C LEU A 2 9.04 -5.68 -21.33
N PRO A 3 7.93 -5.29 -21.97
CA PRO A 3 7.99 -4.38 -23.10
C PRO A 3 8.70 -3.08 -22.69
N ASP A 4 9.42 -2.47 -23.63
CA ASP A 4 9.95 -1.09 -23.55
C ASP A 4 8.78 -0.11 -23.44
N SER A 5 8.14 -0.10 -22.28
CA SER A 5 7.04 0.76 -21.94
C SER A 5 7.64 2.04 -21.40
N ALA A 6 7.55 3.12 -22.18
CA ALA A 6 7.88 4.47 -21.77
C ALA A 6 7.06 4.99 -20.57
N ALA A 7 6.06 4.23 -20.07
CA ALA A 7 5.31 4.58 -18.89
C ALA A 7 6.07 4.18 -17.61
N PRO A 8 6.18 5.09 -16.62
CA PRO A 8 6.84 4.79 -15.36
C PRO A 8 6.08 3.71 -14.57
N PHE A 9 6.82 2.79 -13.95
CA PHE A 9 6.25 1.84 -13.00
C PHE A 9 5.84 2.57 -11.73
N LEU A 10 4.62 2.29 -11.25
CA LEU A 10 4.10 2.86 -10.02
C LEU A 10 4.08 1.79 -8.93
N ARG A 11 4.68 2.11 -7.78
CA ARG A 11 4.63 1.27 -6.58
C ARG A 11 3.47 1.70 -5.70
N HIS A 12 2.64 0.75 -5.29
CA HIS A 12 1.58 0.99 -4.32
C HIS A 12 2.17 1.28 -2.93
N ILE A 13 1.69 2.33 -2.26
CA ILE A 13 2.05 2.68 -0.89
C ILE A 13 0.91 2.22 0.03
N GLY A 14 1.23 1.48 1.09
CA GLY A 14 0.26 0.89 2.03
C GLY A 14 -0.45 1.89 2.96
N ILE A 15 -0.81 3.08 2.46
CA ILE A 15 -1.62 4.06 3.16
C ILE A 15 -2.99 4.10 2.50
N TYR A 16 -4.03 3.98 3.32
CA TYR A 16 -5.40 3.92 2.84
C TYR A 16 -6.29 4.86 3.64
N ALA A 17 -7.32 5.38 2.97
CA ALA A 17 -8.42 6.08 3.60
C ALA A 17 -9.72 5.30 3.36
N TYR A 18 -10.40 4.92 4.44
CA TYR A 18 -11.63 4.14 4.39
C TYR A 18 -12.81 4.90 4.98
N ARG A 19 -14.01 4.66 4.44
CA ARG A 19 -15.25 5.04 5.11
C ARG A 19 -15.50 4.06 6.25
N ALA A 20 -15.85 4.55 7.44
CA ALA A 20 -16.09 3.69 8.60
C ALA A 20 -17.15 2.60 8.35
N GLY A 21 -18.21 2.90 7.59
CA GLY A 21 -19.22 1.91 7.19
C GLY A 21 -18.68 0.82 6.25
N PHE A 22 -17.75 1.18 5.37
CA PHE A 22 -17.13 0.24 4.44
C PHE A 22 -16.26 -0.79 5.15
N LEU A 23 -15.51 -0.40 6.20
CA LEU A 23 -14.66 -1.33 6.96
C LEU A 23 -15.44 -2.54 7.50
N ARG A 24 -16.68 -2.31 7.99
CA ARG A 24 -17.55 -3.39 8.47
C ARG A 24 -17.99 -4.33 7.34
N GLN A 25 -18.33 -3.77 6.17
CA GLN A 25 -18.69 -4.56 5.01
C GLN A 25 -17.51 -5.37 4.50
N PHE A 26 -16.34 -4.74 4.39
CA PHE A 26 -15.11 -5.34 3.91
C PHE A 26 -14.63 -6.48 4.81
N ALA A 27 -14.66 -6.28 6.14
CA ALA A 27 -14.31 -7.32 7.11
C ALA A 27 -15.25 -8.54 7.06
N ALA A 28 -16.51 -8.36 6.63
CA ALA A 28 -17.48 -9.44 6.47
C ALA A 28 -17.35 -10.21 5.15
N LEU A 29 -16.58 -9.70 4.18
CA LEU A 29 -16.35 -10.40 2.91
C LEU A 29 -15.45 -11.63 3.15
N PRO A 30 -15.77 -12.78 2.52
CA PRO A 30 -14.85 -13.90 2.50
C PRO A 30 -13.56 -13.52 1.75
N PRO A 31 -12.41 -14.12 2.09
CA PRO A 31 -11.18 -13.90 1.34
C PRO A 31 -11.36 -14.20 -0.16
N GLY A 32 -10.83 -13.31 -0.99
CA GLY A 32 -10.94 -13.39 -2.45
C GLY A 32 -10.00 -14.44 -3.06
N ARG A 33 -10.21 -14.81 -4.33
CA ARG A 33 -9.29 -15.73 -5.00
C ARG A 33 -7.98 -15.01 -5.30
N LEU A 34 -8.06 -13.81 -5.86
CA LEU A 34 -6.89 -12.99 -6.21
C LEU A 34 -6.13 -12.56 -4.96
N GLU A 35 -6.83 -12.19 -3.90
CA GLU A 35 -6.20 -11.90 -2.60
C GLU A 35 -5.29 -13.04 -2.16
N ARG A 36 -5.76 -14.29 -2.19
CA ARG A 36 -4.95 -15.44 -1.76
C ARG A 36 -3.80 -15.74 -2.70
N THR A 37 -4.02 -15.61 -4.01
CA THR A 37 -3.01 -15.89 -5.02
C THR A 37 -1.86 -14.88 -4.98
N GLU A 38 -2.17 -13.60 -4.79
CA GLU A 38 -1.19 -12.51 -4.79
C GLU A 38 -0.71 -12.12 -3.39
N SER A 39 -1.36 -12.63 -2.34
CA SER A 39 -1.18 -12.19 -0.95
C SER A 39 -1.43 -10.68 -0.76
N LEU A 40 -2.49 -10.17 -1.41
CA LEU A 40 -2.85 -8.74 -1.42
C LEU A 40 -4.31 -8.52 -1.00
N GLU A 41 -4.52 -8.05 0.24
CA GLU A 41 -5.84 -7.83 0.86
C GLU A 41 -6.75 -6.89 0.04
N GLN A 42 -6.20 -5.83 -0.56
CA GLN A 42 -6.98 -4.86 -1.32
C GLN A 42 -7.66 -5.45 -2.56
N LEU A 43 -7.19 -6.61 -3.06
CA LEU A 43 -7.82 -7.30 -4.18
C LEU A 43 -9.18 -7.88 -3.81
N ARG A 44 -9.43 -8.20 -2.53
CA ARG A 44 -10.74 -8.66 -2.05
C ARG A 44 -11.83 -7.62 -2.33
N ALA A 45 -11.51 -6.33 -2.16
CA ALA A 45 -12.43 -5.24 -2.43
C ALA A 45 -12.76 -5.15 -3.93
N LEU A 46 -11.74 -5.27 -4.78
CA LEU A 46 -11.90 -5.23 -6.23
C LEU A 46 -12.71 -6.44 -6.74
N GLU A 47 -12.44 -7.65 -6.24
CA GLU A 47 -13.19 -8.87 -6.58
C GLU A 47 -14.66 -8.77 -6.16
N ALA A 48 -14.96 -8.10 -5.05
CA ALA A 48 -16.33 -7.84 -4.59
C ALA A 48 -17.02 -6.67 -5.32
N GLY A 49 -16.39 -6.08 -6.35
CA GLY A 49 -16.97 -5.03 -7.19
C GLY A 49 -16.82 -3.60 -6.64
N PHE A 50 -16.07 -3.41 -5.54
CA PHE A 50 -15.76 -2.07 -5.05
C PHE A 50 -14.65 -1.42 -5.88
N ARG A 51 -14.57 -0.09 -5.80
CA ARG A 51 -13.54 0.70 -6.47
C ARG A 51 -12.58 1.28 -5.44
N ILE A 52 -11.30 1.29 -5.79
CA ILE A 52 -10.23 1.92 -5.01
C ILE A 52 -9.75 3.15 -5.78
N ALA A 53 -9.86 4.33 -5.18
CA ALA A 53 -9.24 5.53 -5.71
C ALA A 53 -7.75 5.53 -5.36
N VAL A 54 -6.90 5.90 -6.31
CA VAL A 54 -5.44 5.97 -6.14
C VAL A 54 -4.96 7.31 -6.69
N ALA A 55 -3.96 7.90 -6.04
CA ALA A 55 -3.31 9.14 -6.47
C ALA A 55 -1.78 9.03 -6.34
N LEU A 56 -1.06 9.83 -7.12
CA LEU A 56 0.39 9.95 -6.96
C LEU A 56 0.70 10.77 -5.71
N THR A 57 1.69 10.31 -4.93
CA THR A 57 2.20 11.08 -3.80
C THR A 57 3.00 12.28 -4.30
N PRO A 58 2.83 13.48 -3.69
CA PRO A 58 3.62 14.66 -4.05
C PRO A 58 5.06 14.59 -3.54
N VAL A 59 5.37 13.63 -2.65
CA VAL A 59 6.67 13.46 -2.00
C VAL A 59 7.12 12.01 -2.04
N ALA A 60 8.43 11.79 -1.99
CA ALA A 60 8.97 10.45 -1.85
C ALA A 60 8.52 9.84 -0.52
N PHE A 61 8.04 8.60 -0.55
CA PHE A 61 7.59 7.90 0.65
C PHE A 61 8.77 7.18 1.30
N PRO A 62 9.09 7.47 2.58
CA PRO A 62 10.21 6.84 3.25
C PRO A 62 9.98 5.32 3.43
N PRO A 63 11.05 4.52 3.49
CA PRO A 63 10.94 3.11 3.86
C PRO A 63 10.42 2.96 5.31
N GLY A 64 9.81 1.82 5.59
CA GLY A 64 9.43 1.43 6.96
C GLY A 64 10.65 1.15 7.86
N VAL A 65 10.37 0.74 9.09
CA VAL A 65 11.37 0.30 10.05
C VAL A 65 11.07 -1.15 10.40
N ASP A 66 11.82 -2.07 9.80
CA ASP A 66 11.65 -3.52 9.99
C ASP A 66 12.93 -4.19 10.53
N THR A 67 14.10 -3.55 10.38
CA THR A 67 15.38 -4.02 10.93
C THR A 67 16.06 -3.02 11.87
N LEU A 68 17.14 -3.44 12.55
CA LEU A 68 17.94 -2.56 13.40
C LEU A 68 18.55 -1.41 12.59
N GLU A 69 19.03 -1.69 11.38
CA GLU A 69 19.61 -0.70 10.48
C GLU A 69 18.56 0.35 10.04
N ASP A 70 17.30 -0.06 9.89
CA ASP A 70 16.21 0.86 9.60
C ASP A 70 15.93 1.81 10.77
N LEU A 71 15.99 1.29 12.00
CA LEU A 71 15.81 2.07 13.22
C LEU A 71 16.91 3.13 13.36
N GLU A 72 18.17 2.74 13.17
CA GLU A 72 19.30 3.67 13.20
C GLU A 72 19.18 4.76 12.11
N ARG A 73 18.71 4.38 10.91
CA ARG A 73 18.44 5.34 9.83
C ARG A 73 17.33 6.32 10.23
N ALA A 74 16.24 5.83 10.81
CA ALA A 74 15.13 6.66 11.26
C ALA A 74 15.58 7.62 12.38
N GLN A 75 16.38 7.15 13.34
CA GLN A 75 16.93 7.98 14.41
C GLN A 75 17.81 9.10 13.87
N ARG A 76 18.76 8.80 12.97
CA ARG A 76 19.60 9.82 12.31
C ARG A 76 18.77 10.87 11.57
N HIS A 77 17.66 10.46 10.96
CA HIS A 77 16.75 11.39 10.29
C HIS A 77 16.05 12.33 11.28
N LEU A 78 15.55 11.79 12.40
CA LEU A 78 14.88 12.58 13.44
C LEU A 78 15.85 13.54 14.16
N ASP A 79 17.06 13.10 14.46
CA ASP A 79 18.07 13.93 15.13
C ASP A 79 18.49 15.13 14.25
N GLY A 80 18.50 14.96 12.92
CA GLY A 80 18.77 16.04 11.97
C GLY A 80 17.60 16.99 11.72
N LEU A 81 16.42 16.72 12.28
CA LEU A 81 15.25 17.62 12.25
C LEU A 81 15.15 18.49 13.51
N ALA A 82 15.91 18.16 14.57
CA ALA A 82 15.99 18.91 15.82
C ALA A 82 17.02 20.06 15.73
#